data_AF-A0A968J762-F1
#
_entry.id   AF-A0A968J762-F1
#
_cell.length_a   1.000
_cell.length_b   1.000
_cell.length_c   1.000
_cell.angle_alpha   90.00
_cell.angle_beta   90.00
_cell.angle_gamma   90.00
#
_symmetry.space_group_name_H-M   'P 1'
#
loop_
_entity.id
_entity.type
_entity.pdbx_description
1 polymer ?
#
loop_
_entity_poly.entity_id
_entity_poly.type
_entity_poly.pdbx_seq_one_letter_code
_entity_poly.pdbx_strand_id
1 'polypeptide(L)'
;MGLSKHEVKDLALAVWDSYLDEPNAKQPSKQLLGAAFNLSRSNLYYKPKLEPKDNQLRKSIEAVYTKDDTLGCRKVATILGVSKNRVYRVMLKYNIIPRRNKPKYVYNTNKQDKTISDNLLRTDIDQDAYTILFSDIYRIHI
;
A
#
# COMPACT_ATOMS: atom_id res chain seq x y z
N MET A 1 -38.22 13.21 -22.02
CA MET A 1 -38.45 12.56 -23.33
C MET A 1 -37.81 11.19 -23.28
N GLY A 2 -38.55 10.13 -23.63
CA GLY A 2 -38.00 8.76 -23.68
C GLY A 2 -37.24 8.52 -24.98
N LEU A 3 -36.42 7.46 -25.00
CA LEU A 3 -35.71 7.00 -26.20
C LEU A 3 -36.72 6.55 -27.28
N SER A 4 -36.39 6.80 -28.54
CA SER A 4 -37.15 6.29 -29.68
C SER A 4 -37.06 4.75 -29.77
N LYS A 5 -38.04 4.10 -30.41
CA LYS A 5 -38.01 2.64 -30.64
C LYS A 5 -36.75 2.19 -31.38
N HIS A 6 -36.26 3.01 -32.32
CA HIS A 6 -35.02 2.74 -33.05
C HIS A 6 -33.80 2.82 -32.13
N GLU A 7 -33.75 3.83 -31.26
CA GLU A 7 -32.67 4.02 -30.29
C GLU A 7 -32.61 2.88 -29.25
N VAL A 8 -33.79 2.41 -28.79
CA VAL A 8 -33.88 1.26 -27.88
C VAL A 8 -33.38 -0.02 -28.57
N LYS A 9 -33.73 -0.24 -29.84
CA LYS A 9 -33.24 -1.39 -30.62
C LYS A 9 -31.72 -1.34 -30.81
N ASP A 10 -31.17 -0.17 -31.13
CA ASP A 10 -29.73 0.02 -31.32
C ASP A 10 -28.94 -0.21 -30.02
N LEU A 11 -29.46 0.24 -28.86
CA LEU A 11 -28.88 -0.07 -27.56
C LEU A 11 -28.92 -1.57 -27.24
N ALA A 12 -30.07 -2.21 -27.49
CA ALA A 12 -30.24 -3.63 -27.22
C ALA A 12 -29.29 -4.49 -28.07
N LEU A 13 -29.13 -4.16 -29.35
CA LEU A 13 -28.14 -4.79 -30.24
C LEU A 13 -26.72 -4.60 -29.72
N ALA A 14 -26.34 -3.36 -29.36
CA ALA A 14 -25.01 -3.08 -28.83
C ALA A 14 -24.70 -3.87 -27.53
N VAL A 15 -25.68 -3.98 -26.63
CA VAL A 15 -25.54 -4.78 -25.42
C VAL A 15 -25.41 -6.27 -25.77
N TRP A 16 -26.28 -6.78 -26.64
CA TRP A 16 -26.25 -8.17 -27.07
C TRP A 16 -24.92 -8.56 -27.74
N ASP A 17 -24.42 -7.74 -28.66
CA ASP A 17 -23.15 -7.95 -29.34
C ASP A 17 -21.97 -7.92 -28.36
N SER A 18 -22.04 -7.10 -27.30
CA SER A 18 -21.03 -7.08 -26.24
C SER A 18 -21.03 -8.34 -25.37
N TYR A 19 -22.18 -9.00 -25.21
CA TYR A 19 -22.29 -10.27 -24.47
C TYR A 19 -21.73 -11.46 -25.27
N LEU A 20 -21.66 -11.34 -26.59
CA LEU A 20 -21.18 -12.39 -27.49
C LEU A 20 -19.69 -12.30 -27.82
N ASP A 21 -18.96 -11.32 -27.26
CA ASP A 21 -17.54 -11.05 -27.54
C ASP A 21 -17.21 -10.97 -29.05
N GLU A 22 -18.17 -10.48 -29.84
CA GLU A 22 -18.01 -10.36 -31.29
C GLU A 22 -16.89 -9.36 -31.64
N PRO A 23 -15.87 -9.75 -32.42
CA PRO A 23 -14.68 -8.93 -32.66
C PRO A 23 -14.95 -7.60 -33.39
N ASN A 24 -16.13 -7.45 -33.99
CA ASN A 24 -16.55 -6.28 -34.78
C ASN A 24 -17.88 -5.67 -34.32
N ALA A 25 -18.25 -5.82 -33.05
CA ALA A 25 -19.46 -5.22 -32.49
C ALA A 25 -19.50 -3.69 -32.74
N LYS A 26 -20.57 -3.22 -33.40
CA LYS A 26 -20.73 -1.79 -33.72
C LYS A 26 -21.13 -1.04 -32.45
N GLN A 27 -20.24 -0.15 -31.99
CA GLN A 27 -20.48 0.64 -30.79
C GLN A 27 -21.60 1.67 -31.01
N PRO A 28 -22.52 1.84 -30.04
CA PRO A 28 -23.61 2.80 -30.13
C PRO A 28 -23.07 4.23 -30.13
N SER A 29 -23.88 5.16 -30.66
CA SER A 29 -23.48 6.56 -30.67
C SER A 29 -23.37 7.13 -29.25
N LYS A 30 -22.45 8.07 -29.02
CA LYS A 30 -22.26 8.69 -27.70
C LYS A 30 -23.47 9.54 -27.26
N GLN A 31 -24.30 9.97 -28.20
CA GLN A 31 -25.57 10.64 -27.89
C GLN A 31 -26.57 9.65 -27.30
N LEU A 32 -26.70 8.49 -27.94
CA LEU A 32 -27.56 7.39 -27.50
C LEU A 32 -27.18 6.93 -26.08
N LEU A 33 -25.89 6.72 -25.83
CA LEU A 33 -25.36 6.34 -24.51
C LEU A 33 -25.65 7.42 -23.45
N GLY A 34 -25.44 8.69 -23.79
CA GLY A 34 -25.72 9.80 -22.86
C GLY A 34 -27.20 9.86 -22.49
N ALA A 35 -28.08 9.72 -23.47
CA ALA A 35 -29.53 9.68 -23.25
C ALA A 35 -29.96 8.46 -22.42
N ALA A 36 -29.41 7.27 -22.70
CA ALA A 36 -29.73 6.03 -22.00
C ALA A 36 -29.32 6.06 -20.52
N PHE A 37 -28.10 6.53 -20.22
CA PHE A 37 -27.57 6.60 -18.87
C PHE A 37 -27.87 7.91 -18.14
N ASN A 38 -28.63 8.82 -18.78
CA ASN A 38 -28.91 10.16 -18.28
C ASN A 38 -27.63 10.94 -17.89
N LEU A 39 -26.58 10.78 -18.71
CA LEU A 39 -25.29 11.44 -18.56
C LEU A 39 -25.12 12.50 -19.63
N SER A 40 -24.46 13.60 -19.27
CA SER A 40 -24.05 14.59 -20.27
C SER A 40 -23.05 13.97 -21.26
N ARG A 41 -23.16 14.36 -22.52
CA ARG A 41 -22.23 13.90 -23.58
C ARG A 41 -20.77 14.19 -23.22
N SER A 42 -20.50 15.29 -22.50
CA SER A 42 -19.15 15.66 -22.03
C SER A 42 -18.55 14.66 -21.05
N ASN A 43 -19.36 14.04 -20.18
CA ASN A 43 -18.88 13.01 -19.25
C ASN A 43 -18.33 11.79 -19.99
N LEU A 44 -18.94 11.41 -21.13
CA LEU A 44 -18.47 10.29 -21.97
C LEU A 44 -17.12 10.56 -22.65
N TYR A 45 -16.73 11.83 -22.81
CA TYR A 45 -15.40 12.20 -23.32
C TYR A 45 -14.40 12.53 -22.21
N TYR A 46 -14.87 12.69 -20.98
CA TYR A 46 -14.02 13.11 -19.88
C TYR A 46 -13.01 12.01 -19.54
N LYS A 47 -11.73 12.32 -19.75
CA LYS A 47 -10.61 11.48 -19.31
C LYS A 47 -10.03 12.09 -18.03
N PRO A 48 -10.07 11.38 -16.88
CA PRO A 48 -9.50 11.91 -15.64
C PRO A 48 -8.01 12.18 -15.80
N LYS A 49 -7.59 13.44 -15.62
CA LYS A 49 -6.17 13.85 -15.70
C LYS A 49 -5.30 13.29 -14.58
N LEU A 50 -5.92 12.78 -13.53
CA LEU A 50 -5.27 12.29 -12.33
C LEU A 50 -4.66 10.89 -12.54
N GLU A 51 -5.33 10.05 -13.33
CA GLU A 51 -4.87 8.70 -13.68
C GLU A 51 -3.44 8.65 -14.26
N PRO A 52 -3.12 9.40 -15.33
CA PRO A 52 -1.77 9.35 -15.90
C PRO A 52 -0.71 9.87 -14.92
N LYS A 53 -1.04 10.88 -14.11
CA LYS A 53 -0.13 11.44 -13.10
C LYS A 53 0.15 10.43 -11.98
N ASP A 54 -0.88 9.71 -11.53
CA ASP A 54 -0.74 8.69 -10.51
C ASP A 54 0.05 7.49 -11.01
N ASN A 55 -0.15 7.09 -12.27
CA ASN A 55 0.61 6.00 -12.88
C ASN A 55 2.10 6.37 -13.02
N GLN A 56 2.42 7.61 -13.39
CA GLN A 56 3.80 8.10 -13.41
C GLN A 56 4.43 8.09 -12.00
N LEU A 57 3.68 8.54 -10.99
CA LEU A 57 4.15 8.53 -9.61
C LEU A 57 4.35 7.10 -9.09
N ARG A 58 3.46 6.17 -9.44
CA ARG A 58 3.59 4.73 -9.12
C ARG A 58 4.92 4.18 -9.62
N LYS A 59 5.26 4.37 -10.89
CA LYS A 59 6.54 3.93 -11.47
C LYS A 59 7.74 4.50 -10.72
N SER A 60 7.64 5.75 -10.28
CA SER A 60 8.69 6.41 -9.51
C SER A 60 8.83 5.81 -8.10
N ILE A 61 7.71 5.49 -7.44
CA ILE A 61 7.69 4.80 -6.14
C ILE A 61 8.29 3.40 -6.27
N GLU A 62 7.90 2.63 -7.29
CA GLU A 62 8.44 1.29 -7.55
C GLU A 62 9.96 1.33 -7.74
N ALA A 63 10.48 2.29 -8.52
CA ALA A 63 11.92 2.48 -8.68
C ALA A 63 12.66 2.82 -7.38
N VAL A 64 12.01 3.49 -6.42
CA VAL A 64 12.55 3.74 -5.08
C VAL A 64 12.54 2.44 -4.26
N TYR A 65 11.46 1.67 -4.31
CA TYR A 65 11.31 0.41 -3.57
C TYR A 65 12.23 -0.70 -4.10
N THR A 66 12.57 -0.69 -5.39
CA THR A 66 13.62 -1.58 -5.94
C THR A 66 14.97 -1.37 -5.26
N LYS A 67 15.25 -0.14 -4.78
CA LYS A 67 16.48 0.18 -4.05
C LYS A 67 16.34 -0.08 -2.56
N ASP A 68 15.21 0.30 -1.97
CA ASP A 68 14.93 0.14 -0.54
C ASP A 68 13.41 0.03 -0.28
N ASP A 69 12.94 -1.20 -0.04
CA ASP A 69 11.55 -1.52 0.34
C ASP A 69 11.23 -1.23 1.82
N THR A 70 12.19 -0.77 2.61
CA THR A 70 11.94 -0.46 4.02
C THR A 70 11.29 0.92 4.23
N LEU A 71 11.25 1.73 3.18
CA LEU A 71 10.84 3.13 3.24
C LEU A 71 9.32 3.28 3.43
N GLY A 72 8.92 4.04 4.45
CA GLY A 72 7.53 4.45 4.62
C GLY A 72 7.12 5.59 3.69
N CYS A 73 5.81 5.78 3.51
CA CYS A 73 5.23 6.80 2.61
C CYS A 73 5.82 8.22 2.79
N ARG A 74 6.12 8.64 4.02
CA ARG A 74 6.70 9.96 4.29
C ARG A 74 8.13 10.08 3.76
N LYS A 75 8.95 9.05 3.90
CA LYS A 75 10.34 9.04 3.40
C LYS A 75 10.37 9.02 1.87
N VAL A 76 9.54 8.17 1.26
CA VAL A 76 9.36 8.13 -0.20
C VAL A 76 8.95 9.50 -0.74
N ALA A 77 8.00 10.16 -0.07
CA ALA A 77 7.56 11.50 -0.43
C ALA A 77 8.70 12.54 -0.38
N THR A 78 9.55 12.50 0.65
CA THR A 78 10.75 13.35 0.75
C THR A 78 11.75 13.07 -0.37
N ILE A 79 12.04 11.80 -0.67
CA ILE A 79 12.98 11.41 -1.73
C ILE A 79 12.49 11.87 -3.11
N LEU A 80 11.19 11.73 -3.38
CA LEU A 80 10.58 12.11 -4.65
C LEU A 80 10.22 13.60 -4.74
N GLY A 81 10.34 14.37 -3.65
CA GLY A 81 9.94 15.78 -3.61
C GLY A 81 8.42 16.00 -3.78
N VAL A 82 7.60 15.03 -3.38
CA VAL A 82 6.13 15.06 -3.53
C VAL A 82 5.46 15.12 -2.16
N SER A 83 4.20 15.57 -2.08
CA SER A 83 3.46 15.53 -0.83
C SER A 83 3.13 14.10 -0.38
N LYS A 84 3.23 13.85 0.94
CA LYS A 84 2.93 12.55 1.56
C LYS A 84 1.54 12.02 1.17
N ASN A 85 0.52 12.89 1.13
CA ASN A 85 -0.85 12.48 0.82
C ASN A 85 -1.00 11.98 -0.62
N ARG A 86 -0.27 12.57 -1.57
CA ARG A 86 -0.26 12.10 -2.96
C ARG A 86 0.39 10.73 -3.07
N VAL A 87 1.54 10.53 -2.43
CA VAL A 87 2.23 9.23 -2.39
C VAL A 87 1.36 8.18 -1.72
N TYR A 88 0.76 8.50 -0.57
CA TYR A 88 -0.14 7.58 0.15
C TYR A 88 -1.36 7.18 -0.70
N ARG A 89 -1.98 8.14 -1.38
CA ARG A 89 -3.11 7.88 -2.30
C ARG A 89 -2.71 6.94 -3.44
N VAL A 90 -1.56 7.17 -4.06
CA VAL A 90 -1.05 6.30 -5.14
C VAL A 90 -0.72 4.91 -4.61
N MET A 91 -0.09 4.82 -3.44
CA MET A 91 0.20 3.54 -2.78
C MET A 91 -1.07 2.73 -2.53
N LEU A 92 -2.10 3.34 -1.92
CA LEU A 92 -3.39 2.68 -1.69
C LEU A 92 -4.05 2.24 -3.00
N LYS A 93 -4.07 3.11 -4.01
CA LYS A 93 -4.73 2.85 -5.29
C LYS A 93 -4.11 1.68 -6.07
N TYR A 94 -2.80 1.51 -5.99
CA TYR A 94 -2.08 0.43 -6.68
C TYR A 94 -1.68 -0.71 -5.74
N ASN A 95 -2.29 -0.80 -4.55
CA ASN A 95 -2.03 -1.84 -3.56
C ASN A 95 -0.53 -1.98 -3.16
N ILE A 96 0.23 -0.89 -3.23
CA ILE A 96 1.60 -0.84 -2.73
C ILE A 96 1.54 -0.60 -1.23
N ILE A 97 2.00 -1.56 -0.44
CA ILE A 97 1.90 -1.49 1.03
C ILE A 97 2.93 -0.46 1.56
N PRO A 98 2.50 0.65 2.18
CA PRO A 98 3.44 1.55 2.83
C PRO A 98 3.96 0.88 4.11
N ARG A 99 5.27 0.75 4.28
CA ARG A 99 5.80 0.34 5.58
C ARG A 99 5.48 1.39 6.63
N ARG A 100 4.87 0.95 7.73
CA ARG A 100 4.61 1.80 8.89
C ARG A 100 5.87 1.90 9.71
N ASN A 101 6.33 3.13 9.99
CA ASN A 101 7.36 3.33 11.00
C ASN A 101 6.80 2.80 12.33
N LYS A 102 7.38 1.70 12.84
CA LYS A 102 7.18 1.34 14.25
C LYS A 102 7.86 2.45 15.08
N PRO A 103 7.22 2.95 16.15
CA PRO A 103 7.92 3.85 17.06
C PRO A 103 9.18 3.13 17.56
N LYS A 104 10.30 3.85 17.64
CA LYS A 104 11.53 3.32 18.26
C LYS A 104 11.17 2.86 19.67
N TYR A 105 11.59 1.66 20.05
CA TYR A 105 11.40 1.19 21.42
C TYR A 105 12.06 2.21 22.36
N VAL A 106 11.25 2.83 23.21
CA VAL A 106 11.75 3.75 24.23
C VAL A 106 12.01 2.89 25.47
N TYR A 107 13.28 2.68 25.78
CA TYR A 107 13.65 2.11 27.07
C TYR A 107 13.12 3.04 28.15
N ASN A 108 12.34 2.51 29.08
CA ASN A 108 11.87 3.27 30.23
C ASN A 108 13.08 3.46 31.17
N THR A 109 13.81 4.56 30.99
CA THR A 109 14.98 4.92 31.81
C THR A 109 14.61 5.05 33.29
N ASN A 110 13.34 5.29 33.62
CA ASN A 110 12.85 5.37 35.00
C ASN A 110 12.56 3.99 35.63
N LYS A 111 12.70 2.90 34.88
CA LYS A 111 12.65 1.51 35.37
C LYS A 111 14.04 0.86 35.46
N GLN A 112 15.11 1.66 35.41
CA GLN A 112 16.38 1.13 35.90
C GLN A 112 16.23 0.99 37.42
N ASP A 113 16.36 -0.23 37.92
CA ASP A 113 16.51 -0.44 39.35
C ASP A 113 17.64 0.46 39.85
N LYS A 114 17.36 1.32 40.84
CA LYS A 114 18.38 2.19 41.47
C LYS A 114 19.52 1.36 42.07
N THR A 115 19.26 0.09 42.33
CA THR A 115 20.25 -0.88 42.75
C THR A 115 21.05 -1.31 41.53
N ILE A 116 22.22 -0.71 41.35
CA ILE A 116 23.30 -1.35 40.59
C ILE A 116 23.61 -2.63 41.37
N SER A 117 23.13 -3.79 40.89
CA SER A 117 23.58 -5.05 41.45
C SER A 117 25.05 -5.23 41.07
N ASP A 118 25.90 -5.45 42.06
CA ASP A 118 27.31 -5.77 41.81
C ASP A 118 27.39 -6.93 40.82
N ASN A 119 28.20 -6.75 39.78
CA ASN A 119 28.51 -7.82 38.84
C ASN A 119 29.25 -8.92 39.60
N LEU A 120 28.51 -9.94 40.07
CA LEU A 120 29.03 -11.12 40.78
C LEU A 120 30.11 -11.89 40.00
N LEU A 121 30.28 -11.60 38.70
CA LEU A 121 31.35 -12.13 37.85
C LEU A 121 32.70 -11.41 38.02
N ARG A 122 32.75 -10.34 38.82
CA ARG A 122 33.95 -9.51 39.00
C ARG A 122 34.70 -9.82 40.30
N THR A 123 34.11 -10.61 41.19
CA THR A 123 34.83 -11.16 42.34
C THR A 123 35.67 -12.33 41.87
N ASP A 124 36.96 -12.30 42.19
CA ASP A 124 37.91 -13.39 41.99
C ASP A 124 37.49 -14.58 42.87
N ILE A 125 36.50 -15.35 42.41
CA ILE A 125 36.17 -16.64 42.99
C ILE A 125 37.00 -17.65 42.21
N ASP A 126 37.88 -18.34 42.93
CA ASP A 126 38.80 -19.35 42.42
C ASP A 126 38.13 -20.23 41.34
N GLN A 127 38.77 -20.33 40.17
CA GLN A 127 38.25 -21.05 39.00
C GLN A 127 38.20 -22.58 39.17
N ASP A 128 38.62 -23.10 40.32
CA ASP A 128 38.76 -24.52 40.56
C ASP A 128 37.55 -25.06 41.33
N ALA A 129 36.45 -25.35 40.61
CA ALA A 129 35.60 -26.54 40.82
C ALA A 129 34.17 -26.48 40.23
N TYR A 130 33.83 -25.63 39.25
CA TYR A 130 32.47 -25.71 38.65
C TYR A 130 32.46 -25.59 37.12
N THR A 131 32.11 -26.70 36.45
CA THR A 131 31.71 -26.70 35.04
C THR A 131 30.24 -26.30 34.96
N ILE A 132 29.96 -25.01 34.86
CA ILE A 132 28.59 -24.48 34.81
C ILE A 132 28.06 -24.56 33.38
N LEU A 133 26.97 -25.30 33.18
CA LEU A 133 26.18 -25.30 31.94
C LEU A 133 24.88 -24.53 32.16
N PHE A 134 24.66 -23.47 31.37
CA PHE A 134 23.45 -22.67 31.43
C PHE A 134 22.41 -23.16 30.41
N SER A 135 21.19 -23.42 30.87
CA SER A 135 19.99 -23.39 30.04
C SER A 135 18.93 -22.53 30.74
N ASP A 136 18.14 -21.82 29.93
CA ASP A 136 17.39 -20.58 30.23
C ASP A 136 16.38 -20.64 31.41
N ILE A 137 16.14 -21.80 32.05
CA ILE A 137 14.97 -21.96 32.95
C ILE A 137 15.27 -22.67 34.30
N TYR A 138 16.36 -23.42 34.49
CA TYR A 138 16.62 -24.12 35.77
C TYR A 138 18.07 -24.10 36.22
N ARG A 139 18.26 -23.89 37.54
CA ARG A 139 19.54 -24.07 38.23
C ARG A 139 19.55 -25.45 38.89
N ILE A 140 20.44 -26.33 38.46
CA ILE A 140 20.66 -27.64 39.09
C ILE A 140 22.07 -27.67 39.68
N HIS A 141 22.17 -28.07 40.94
CA HIS A 141 23.43 -28.33 41.62
C HIS A 141 23.77 -29.82 41.49
N ILE A 142 24.97 -30.14 41.01
CA ILE A 142 25.57 -31.48 41.06
C ILE A 142 26.67 -31.45 42.12
#